data_AF-A0A962FJU5-F1
#
_entry.id   AF-A0A962FJU5-F1
#
_cell.length_a   1.000
_cell.length_b   1.000
_cell.length_c   1.000
_cell.angle_alpha   90.00
_cell.angle_beta   90.00
_cell.angle_gamma   90.00
#
_symmetry.space_group_name_H-M   'P 1'
#
loop_
_entity.id
_entity.type
_entity.pdbx_description
1 polymer ?
#
loop_
_entity_poly.entity_id
_entity_poly.type
_entity_poly.pdbx_seq_one_letter_code
_entity_poly.pdbx_strand_id
1 'polypeptide(L)'
;EVLAAVREAFPADRPVGVRISATDWVTGGWDIADSVRFAQILEDVGCDFLDVSSGGISPDQKLTVAPGYQVRLAAEIKRHLRAMPVIAVGLVRDPQDAERIVRDGEADLVAIARGALYEPHWPWRAADELGVVLDYPHRYERARPDRWPEAFGRTRPPRGER
;
A
#
# COMPACT_ATOMS: atom_id res chain seq x y z
N GLU A 1 24.98 3.98 -0.82
CA GLU A 1 25.82 3.71 0.37
C GLU A 1 25.02 3.12 1.53
N VAL A 2 24.09 3.87 2.14
CA VAL A 2 23.32 3.39 3.31
C VAL A 2 22.56 2.08 3.04
N LEU A 3 21.84 1.98 1.91
CA LEU A 3 21.15 0.74 1.53
C LEU A 3 22.10 -0.46 1.45
N ALA A 4 23.29 -0.29 0.88
CA ALA A 4 24.28 -1.36 0.77
C ALA A 4 24.77 -1.83 2.15
N ALA A 5 25.05 -0.89 3.06
CA ALA A 5 25.44 -1.20 4.43
C ALA A 5 24.32 -1.94 5.21
N VAL A 6 23.06 -1.52 5.05
CA VAL A 6 21.91 -2.22 5.64
C VAL A 6 21.77 -3.61 5.04
N ARG A 7 21.94 -3.74 3.72
CA ARG A 7 21.80 -5.00 3.01
C ARG A 7 22.86 -6.01 3.45
N GLU A 8 24.09 -5.57 3.65
CA GLU A 8 25.21 -6.39 4.15
C GLU A 8 24.96 -6.89 5.59
N ALA A 9 24.37 -6.06 6.44
CA ALA A 9 24.11 -6.39 7.84
C ALA A 9 22.83 -7.24 8.06
N PHE A 10 21.94 -7.35 7.08
CA PHE A 10 20.63 -8.00 7.22
C PHE A 10 20.57 -9.35 6.47
N PRO A 11 19.86 -10.38 6.97
CA PRO A 11 19.79 -11.69 6.32
C PRO A 11 19.38 -11.62 4.85
N ALA A 12 20.17 -12.26 3.97
CA ALA A 12 20.05 -12.14 2.52
C ALA A 12 18.74 -12.70 1.94
N ASP A 13 18.04 -13.55 2.69
CA ASP A 13 16.76 -14.16 2.33
C ASP A 13 15.54 -13.29 2.68
N ARG A 14 15.74 -12.07 3.21
CA ARG A 14 14.67 -11.18 3.66
C ARG A 14 14.74 -9.83 2.94
N PRO A 15 13.60 -9.22 2.55
CA PRO A 15 13.59 -8.00 1.76
C PRO A 15 14.04 -6.77 2.57
N VAL A 16 14.77 -5.89 1.92
CA VAL A 16 15.15 -4.54 2.37
C VAL A 16 14.68 -3.54 1.31
N GLY A 17 13.71 -2.72 1.68
CA GLY A 17 13.21 -1.64 0.85
C GLY A 17 13.54 -0.26 1.38
N VAL A 18 13.22 0.75 0.58
CA VAL A 18 13.42 2.16 0.92
C VAL A 18 12.07 2.87 0.90
N ARG A 19 11.86 3.79 1.84
CA ARG A 19 10.74 4.73 1.81
C ARG A 19 11.22 6.12 1.44
N ILE A 20 10.51 6.80 0.54
CA ILE A 20 10.85 8.16 0.09
C ILE A 20 9.68 9.13 0.24
N SER A 21 10.00 10.42 0.31
CA SER A 21 9.08 11.49 -0.04
C SER A 21 9.29 11.84 -1.51
N ALA A 22 8.34 11.50 -2.38
CA ALA A 22 8.51 11.64 -3.83
C ALA A 22 8.44 13.09 -4.34
N THR A 23 8.06 14.03 -3.48
CA THR A 23 8.19 15.46 -3.73
C THR A 23 8.12 16.20 -2.42
N ASP A 24 8.82 17.33 -2.33
CA ASP A 24 8.79 18.24 -1.19
C ASP A 24 7.62 19.24 -1.26
N TRP A 25 6.92 19.33 -2.40
CA TRP A 25 5.84 20.29 -2.67
C TRP A 25 6.25 21.76 -2.53
N VAL A 26 7.52 22.09 -2.77
CA VAL A 26 8.07 23.45 -2.80
C VAL A 26 8.88 23.69 -4.07
N THR A 27 8.85 24.91 -4.59
CA THR A 27 9.65 25.29 -5.77
C THR A 27 11.14 25.13 -5.47
N GLY A 28 11.86 24.42 -6.34
CA GLY A 28 13.29 24.17 -6.18
C GLY A 28 13.65 23.10 -5.14
N GLY A 29 12.65 22.45 -4.52
CA GLY A 29 12.85 21.24 -3.71
C GLY A 29 12.88 19.97 -4.55
N TRP A 30 12.93 18.82 -3.88
CA TRP A 30 12.88 17.51 -4.51
C TRP A 30 11.56 17.31 -5.26
N ASP A 31 11.63 16.83 -6.50
CA ASP A 31 10.46 16.61 -7.34
C ASP A 31 10.28 15.15 -7.79
N ILE A 32 9.23 14.93 -8.59
CA ILE A 32 8.91 13.60 -9.09
C ILE A 32 9.96 13.06 -10.06
N ALA A 33 10.62 13.92 -10.84
CA ALA A 33 11.65 13.51 -11.78
C ALA A 33 12.92 13.08 -11.02
N ASP A 34 13.25 13.75 -9.92
CA ASP A 34 14.32 13.32 -9.02
C ASP A 34 14.02 11.95 -8.42
N SER A 35 12.77 11.74 -7.98
CA SER A 35 12.32 10.46 -7.43
C SER A 35 12.38 9.31 -8.41
N VAL A 36 12.01 9.54 -9.68
CA VAL A 36 12.13 8.54 -10.75
C VAL A 36 13.59 8.13 -10.93
N ARG A 37 14.51 9.09 -11.05
CA ARG A 37 15.93 8.80 -11.21
C ARG A 37 16.48 8.05 -10.01
N PHE A 38 16.10 8.47 -8.80
CA PHE A 38 16.55 7.82 -7.57
C PHE A 38 16.00 6.39 -7.46
N ALA A 39 14.74 6.16 -7.82
CA ALA A 39 14.13 4.83 -7.82
C ALA A 39 14.84 3.87 -8.80
N GLN A 40 15.23 4.34 -9.99
CA GLN A 40 16.01 3.55 -10.94
C GLN A 40 17.39 3.18 -10.39
N ILE A 41 18.07 4.14 -9.73
CA ILE A 41 19.35 3.86 -9.04
C ILE A 41 19.15 2.81 -7.94
N LEU A 42 18.08 2.92 -7.15
CA LEU A 42 17.74 1.94 -6.11
C LEU A 42 17.49 0.55 -6.69
N GLU A 43 16.76 0.46 -7.80
CA GLU A 43 16.53 -0.81 -8.51
C GLU A 43 17.84 -1.41 -9.03
N ASP A 44 18.73 -0.60 -9.59
CA ASP A 44 20.04 -1.06 -10.12
C ASP A 44 20.96 -1.62 -9.01
N VAL A 45 20.84 -1.11 -7.78
CA VAL A 45 21.65 -1.59 -6.64
C VAL A 45 20.94 -2.66 -5.80
N GLY A 46 19.80 -3.20 -6.28
CA GLY A 46 19.12 -4.33 -5.66
C GLY A 46 18.25 -3.98 -4.45
N CYS A 47 17.60 -2.81 -4.46
CA CYS A 47 16.52 -2.51 -3.51
C CYS A 47 15.32 -3.42 -3.76
N ASP A 48 14.78 -4.07 -2.71
CA ASP A 48 13.75 -5.09 -2.87
C ASP A 48 12.35 -4.52 -3.08
N PHE A 49 12.07 -3.30 -2.60
CA PHE A 49 10.83 -2.57 -2.84
C PHE A 49 10.98 -1.07 -2.54
N LEU A 50 10.05 -0.26 -3.06
CA LEU A 50 9.99 1.18 -2.80
C LEU A 50 8.62 1.57 -2.19
N ASP A 51 8.63 2.20 -1.01
CA ASP A 51 7.45 2.78 -0.38
C ASP A 51 7.38 4.29 -0.66
N VAL A 52 6.33 4.73 -1.34
CA VAL A 52 6.24 6.09 -1.90
C VAL A 52 5.28 6.95 -1.09
N SER A 53 5.83 7.95 -0.41
CA SER A 53 5.11 9.04 0.27
C SER A 53 5.46 10.40 -0.36
N SER A 54 5.28 11.51 0.36
CA SER A 54 5.63 12.86 -0.09
C SER A 54 5.61 13.85 1.09
N GLY A 55 6.28 14.99 0.91
CA GLY A 55 6.28 16.11 1.83
C GLY A 55 7.05 15.87 3.12
N GLY A 56 6.84 16.79 4.08
CA GLY A 56 7.39 16.71 5.44
C GLY A 56 8.72 17.42 5.65
N ILE A 57 9.35 17.94 4.60
CA ILE A 57 10.65 18.64 4.71
C ILE A 57 10.53 20.13 5.05
N SER A 58 9.49 20.80 4.55
CA SER A 58 9.33 22.25 4.65
C SER A 58 7.92 22.63 5.10
N PRO A 59 7.76 23.64 5.98
CA PRO A 59 6.45 24.17 6.33
C PRO A 59 5.78 24.93 5.16
N ASP A 60 6.54 25.36 4.17
CA ASP A 60 6.02 26.12 3.01
C ASP A 60 5.42 25.23 1.91
N GLN A 61 5.38 23.92 2.15
CA GLN A 61 4.83 22.93 1.22
C GLN A 61 3.38 23.26 0.83
N LYS A 62 3.10 23.27 -0.48
CA LYS A 62 1.76 23.48 -1.01
C LYS A 62 1.20 22.17 -1.53
N LEU A 63 0.59 21.40 -0.64
CA LEU A 63 -0.01 20.11 -0.99
C LEU A 63 -1.52 20.13 -0.77
N THR A 64 -2.26 19.60 -1.75
CA THR A 64 -3.71 19.37 -1.63
C THR A 64 -3.94 17.94 -1.18
N VAL A 65 -4.41 17.78 0.05
CA VAL A 65 -4.72 16.47 0.62
C VAL A 65 -6.06 15.99 0.06
N ALA A 66 -6.06 14.84 -0.59
CA ALA A 66 -7.25 14.13 -1.04
C ALA A 66 -7.00 12.61 -1.01
N PRO A 67 -8.03 11.76 -1.02
CA PRO A 67 -7.86 10.32 -1.19
C PRO A 67 -6.96 10.00 -2.40
N GLY A 68 -5.94 9.17 -2.20
CA GLY A 68 -5.03 8.75 -3.29
C GLY A 68 -4.02 9.80 -3.77
N TYR A 69 -3.86 10.94 -3.10
CA TYR A 69 -3.01 12.04 -3.62
C TYR A 69 -1.53 11.66 -3.89
N GLN A 70 -1.00 10.62 -3.23
CA GLN A 70 0.36 10.10 -3.46
C GLN A 70 0.36 8.85 -4.34
N VAL A 71 -0.79 8.21 -4.59
CA VAL A 71 -0.91 7.04 -5.49
C VAL A 71 -0.40 7.42 -6.88
N ARG A 72 -0.78 8.59 -7.38
CA ARG A 72 -0.26 9.11 -8.66
C ARG A 72 1.26 9.27 -8.69
N LEU A 73 1.90 9.54 -7.55
CA LEU A 73 3.37 9.65 -7.48
C LEU A 73 3.99 8.25 -7.54
N ALA A 74 3.41 7.28 -6.81
CA ALA A 74 3.82 5.89 -6.86
C ALA A 74 3.66 5.30 -8.27
N ALA A 75 2.51 5.55 -8.91
CA ALA A 75 2.21 5.11 -10.27
C ALA A 75 3.17 5.71 -11.29
N GLU A 76 3.49 7.00 -11.17
CA GLU A 76 4.46 7.62 -12.06
C GLU A 76 5.84 6.98 -11.92
N ILE A 77 6.35 6.81 -10.69
CA ILE A 77 7.64 6.14 -10.46
C ILE A 77 7.62 4.70 -11.01
N LYS A 78 6.57 3.93 -10.72
CA LYS A 78 6.43 2.53 -11.12
C LYS A 78 6.54 2.34 -12.65
N ARG A 79 6.02 3.28 -13.46
CA ARG A 79 6.10 3.21 -14.93
C ARG A 79 7.53 3.21 -15.47
N HIS A 80 8.49 3.71 -14.70
CA HIS A 80 9.90 3.83 -15.10
C HIS A 80 10.80 2.74 -14.50
N LEU A 81 10.24 1.81 -13.71
CA LEU A 81 10.96 0.69 -13.10
C LEU A 81 10.75 -0.59 -13.91
N ARG A 82 11.72 -1.50 -13.82
CA ARG A 82 11.71 -2.77 -14.56
C ARG A 82 10.95 -3.87 -13.82
N ALA A 83 11.15 -3.97 -12.51
CA ALA A 83 10.63 -5.06 -11.69
C ALA A 83 10.47 -4.72 -10.20
N MET A 84 11.15 -3.70 -9.68
CA MET A 84 11.10 -3.38 -8.24
C MET A 84 9.66 -3.04 -7.82
N PRO A 85 9.06 -3.79 -6.88
CA PRO A 85 7.72 -3.52 -6.38
C PRO A 85 7.59 -2.14 -5.73
N VAL A 86 6.47 -1.48 -5.98
CA VAL A 86 6.13 -0.16 -5.46
C VAL A 86 4.93 -0.25 -4.53
N ILE A 87 5.07 0.30 -3.33
CA ILE A 87 4.02 0.42 -2.33
C ILE A 87 3.46 1.85 -2.39
N ALA A 88 2.16 1.98 -2.62
CA ALA A 88 1.46 3.26 -2.53
C ALA A 88 0.84 3.47 -1.15
N VAL A 89 0.84 4.72 -0.70
CA VAL A 89 0.15 5.16 0.52
C VAL A 89 -0.62 6.46 0.22
N GLY A 90 -1.52 6.87 1.11
CA GLY A 90 -2.13 8.21 1.04
C GLY A 90 -3.64 8.17 1.10
N LEU A 91 -4.15 8.24 2.33
CA LEU A 91 -5.59 8.30 2.62
C LEU A 91 -6.42 7.16 2.00
N VAL A 92 -5.82 6.01 1.74
CA VAL A 92 -6.56 4.81 1.33
C VAL A 92 -7.21 4.19 2.57
N ARG A 93 -8.54 4.04 2.51
CA ARG A 93 -9.38 3.45 3.58
C ARG A 93 -10.51 2.59 3.01
N ASP A 94 -10.99 2.89 1.81
CA ASP A 94 -11.99 2.06 1.15
C ASP A 94 -11.32 0.81 0.56
N PRO A 95 -11.79 -0.41 0.85
CA PRO A 95 -11.29 -1.63 0.21
C PRO A 95 -11.33 -1.59 -1.33
N GLN A 96 -12.37 -0.98 -1.91
CA GLN A 96 -12.52 -0.85 -3.37
C GLN A 96 -11.49 0.10 -3.96
N ASP A 97 -11.09 1.15 -3.22
CA ASP A 97 -9.97 2.00 -3.62
C ASP A 97 -8.65 1.24 -3.62
N ALA A 98 -8.39 0.44 -2.57
CA ALA A 98 -7.17 -0.35 -2.46
C ALA A 98 -7.08 -1.41 -3.58
N GLU A 99 -8.18 -2.12 -3.85
CA GLU A 99 -8.28 -3.09 -4.95
C GLU A 99 -8.02 -2.42 -6.30
N ARG A 100 -8.66 -1.28 -6.57
CA ARG A 100 -8.47 -0.54 -7.83
C ARG A 100 -7.00 -0.16 -8.05
N ILE A 101 -6.32 0.36 -7.02
CA ILE A 101 -4.92 0.78 -7.11
C ILE A 101 -4.02 -0.37 -7.59
N VAL A 102 -4.21 -1.57 -7.03
CA VAL A 102 -3.41 -2.74 -7.39
C VAL A 102 -3.81 -3.27 -8.76
N ARG A 103 -5.11 -3.46 -8.99
CA ARG A 103 -5.65 -4.01 -10.24
C ARG A 103 -5.29 -3.15 -11.45
N ASP A 104 -5.33 -1.83 -11.30
CA ASP A 104 -5.06 -0.89 -12.38
C ASP A 104 -3.53 -0.67 -12.57
N GLY A 105 -2.69 -1.36 -11.78
CA GLY A 105 -1.23 -1.34 -11.90
C GLY A 105 -0.57 -0.06 -11.38
N GLU A 106 -1.28 0.75 -10.60
CA GLU A 106 -0.75 1.99 -10.01
C GLU A 106 0.27 1.71 -8.89
N ALA A 107 0.15 0.55 -8.23
CA ALA A 107 1.10 0.05 -7.25
C ALA A 107 1.03 -1.49 -7.15
N ASP A 108 2.06 -2.13 -6.59
CA ASP A 108 2.05 -3.57 -6.30
C ASP A 108 1.47 -3.87 -4.91
N LEU A 109 1.61 -2.93 -3.98
CA LEU A 109 1.03 -3.01 -2.64
C LEU A 109 0.43 -1.66 -2.23
N VAL A 110 -0.51 -1.72 -1.29
CA VAL A 110 -1.13 -0.55 -0.68
C VAL A 110 -0.88 -0.55 0.83
N ALA A 111 -0.24 0.50 1.34
CA ALA A 111 -0.04 0.71 2.75
C ALA A 111 -1.24 1.44 3.37
N ILE A 112 -1.83 0.86 4.42
CA ILE A 112 -2.95 1.41 5.18
C ILE A 112 -2.46 1.85 6.56
N ALA A 113 -2.55 3.16 6.85
CA ALA A 113 -2.10 3.73 8.12
C ALA A 113 -3.26 4.03 9.08
N ARG A 114 -3.83 5.24 9.03
CA ARG A 114 -4.93 5.69 9.91
C ARG A 114 -6.16 4.76 9.86
N GLY A 115 -6.42 4.14 8.71
CA GLY A 115 -7.49 3.14 8.58
C GLY A 115 -7.29 1.93 9.50
N ALA A 116 -6.06 1.40 9.55
CA ALA A 116 -5.73 0.26 10.40
C ALA A 116 -5.68 0.62 11.90
N LEU A 117 -5.34 1.88 12.24
CA LEU A 117 -5.40 2.37 13.62
C LEU A 117 -6.84 2.51 14.12
N TYR A 118 -7.74 3.02 13.27
CA TYR A 118 -9.14 3.20 13.62
C TYR A 118 -9.92 1.87 13.59
N GLU A 119 -9.57 0.99 12.65
CA GLU A 119 -10.23 -0.29 12.41
C GLU A 119 -9.17 -1.41 12.27
N PRO A 120 -8.80 -2.08 13.38
CA PRO A 120 -7.72 -3.09 13.35
C PRO A 120 -8.06 -4.33 12.52
N HIS A 121 -9.35 -4.59 12.30
CA HIS A 121 -9.84 -5.67 11.43
C HIS A 121 -10.14 -5.19 10.00
N TRP A 122 -9.61 -4.04 9.58
CA TRP A 122 -9.75 -3.52 8.22
C TRP A 122 -9.48 -4.59 7.14
N PRO A 123 -8.44 -5.45 7.23
CA PRO A 123 -8.22 -6.50 6.23
C PRO A 123 -9.36 -7.52 6.15
N TRP A 124 -10.05 -7.80 7.27
CA TRP A 124 -11.19 -8.72 7.30
C TRP A 124 -12.40 -8.11 6.61
N ARG A 125 -12.68 -6.82 6.89
CA ARG A 125 -13.74 -6.10 6.18
C ARG A 125 -13.43 -6.01 4.69
N ALA A 126 -12.18 -5.69 4.33
CA ALA A 126 -11.76 -5.61 2.94
C ALA A 126 -11.97 -6.95 2.21
N ALA A 127 -11.55 -8.06 2.80
CA ALA A 127 -11.77 -9.38 2.21
C ALA A 127 -13.26 -9.71 2.06
N ASP A 128 -14.08 -9.40 3.07
CA ASP A 128 -15.52 -9.64 3.04
C ASP A 128 -16.24 -8.80 1.96
N GLU A 129 -15.86 -7.54 1.77
CA GLU A 129 -16.40 -6.66 0.74
C GLU A 129 -15.92 -7.02 -0.68
N LEU A 130 -14.69 -7.54 -0.79
CA LEU A 130 -14.09 -7.98 -2.06
C LEU A 130 -14.39 -9.45 -2.40
N GLY A 131 -15.15 -10.15 -1.55
CA GLY A 131 -15.54 -11.55 -1.77
C GLY A 131 -14.40 -12.56 -1.59
N VAL A 132 -13.35 -12.21 -0.85
CA VAL A 132 -12.21 -13.07 -0.54
C VAL A 132 -12.42 -13.75 0.81
N VAL A 133 -12.23 -15.07 0.86
CA VAL A 133 -12.27 -15.83 2.12
C VAL A 133 -10.87 -15.84 2.74
N LEU A 134 -10.74 -15.28 3.94
CA LEU A 134 -9.50 -15.35 4.73
C LEU A 134 -9.51 -16.54 5.70
N ASP A 135 -8.30 -16.97 6.06
CA ASP A 135 -8.07 -17.81 7.23
C ASP A 135 -8.08 -16.94 8.48
N TYR A 136 -9.10 -17.14 9.31
CA TYR A 136 -9.22 -16.45 10.59
C TYR A 136 -8.45 -17.25 11.65
N PRO A 137 -7.86 -16.59 12.67
CA PRO A 137 -7.40 -17.30 13.85
C PRO A 137 -8.53 -18.17 14.40
N HIS A 138 -8.23 -19.40 14.80
CA HIS A 138 -9.24 -20.38 15.23
C HIS A 138 -10.30 -19.81 16.20
N ARG A 139 -9.89 -19.00 17.18
CA ARG A 139 -10.80 -18.36 18.15
C ARG A 139 -11.79 -17.35 17.54
N TYR A 140 -11.51 -16.85 16.35
CA TYR A 140 -12.28 -15.84 15.63
C TYR A 140 -12.97 -16.38 14.37
N GLU A 141 -12.88 -17.68 14.07
CA GLU A 141 -13.59 -18.29 12.94
C GLU A 141 -15.10 -18.02 12.98
N ARG A 142 -15.68 -17.99 14.19
CA ARG A 142 -17.10 -17.67 14.39
C ARG A 142 -17.44 -16.20 14.17
N ALA A 143 -16.47 -15.30 13.98
CA ALA A 143 -16.73 -13.91 13.62
C ALA A 143 -16.89 -13.70 12.10
N ARG A 144 -16.66 -14.75 11.30
CA ARG A 144 -16.77 -14.69 9.84
C ARG A 144 -18.21 -14.35 9.39
N PRO A 145 -18.40 -13.35 8.51
CA PRO A 145 -19.72 -12.97 8.04
C PRO A 145 -20.50 -14.07 7.32
N ASP A 146 -19.82 -14.94 6.56
CA ASP A 146 -20.44 -16.07 5.85
C ASP A 146 -21.00 -17.15 6.79
N ARG A 147 -20.52 -17.21 8.05
CA ARG A 147 -21.02 -18.13 9.08
C ARG A 147 -22.29 -17.62 9.74
N TRP A 148 -22.53 -16.30 9.71
CA TRP A 148 -23.65 -15.62 10.37
C TRP A 148 -24.28 -14.56 9.48
N PRO A 149 -24.77 -14.91 8.27
CA PRO A 149 -25.27 -13.92 7.31
C PRO A 149 -26.33 -12.99 7.93
N GLU A 150 -27.19 -13.51 8.81
CA GLU A 150 -28.23 -12.74 9.49
C GLU A 150 -27.66 -11.63 10.41
N ALA A 151 -26.52 -11.87 11.05
CA ALA A 151 -25.86 -10.90 11.94
C ALA A 151 -25.19 -9.74 11.17
N PHE A 152 -24.93 -9.93 9.88
CA PHE A 152 -24.32 -8.95 8.98
C PHE A 152 -25.32 -8.41 7.95
N GLY A 153 -26.62 -8.59 8.18
CA GLY A 153 -27.68 -8.07 7.31
C GLY A 153 -27.76 -8.76 5.93
N ARG A 154 -27.24 -9.98 5.81
CA ARG A 154 -27.21 -10.79 4.58
C ARG A 154 -28.23 -11.92 4.64
N THR A 155 -28.70 -12.34 3.48
CA THR A 155 -29.63 -13.48 3.36
C THR A 155 -28.84 -14.78 3.30
N ARG A 156 -29.27 -15.79 4.06
CA ARG A 156 -28.66 -17.12 4.01
C ARG A 156 -29.04 -17.81 2.69
N PRO A 157 -28.08 -18.40 1.94
CA PRO A 157 -28.43 -19.19 0.77
C PRO A 157 -29.27 -20.42 1.19
N PRO A 158 -30.22 -20.88 0.35
CA PRO A 158 -31.08 -22.01 0.66
C PRO A 158 -30.26 -23.29 0.94
N ARG A 159 -30.75 -24.14 1.85
CA ARG A 159 -30.08 -25.42 2.17
C ARG A 159 -30.12 -26.34 0.95
N GLY A 160 -28.98 -26.55 0.29
CA GLY A 160 -28.85 -27.56 -0.77
C GLY A 160 -27.75 -27.29 -1.81
N GLU A 161 -27.24 -26.06 -1.89
CA GLU A 161 -26.28 -25.64 -2.92
C GLU A 161 -24.82 -25.54 -2.39
N ARG A 162 -24.44 -26.40 -1.44
CA ARG A 162 -23.05 -26.47 -0.95
C ARG A 162 -22.26 -27.56 -1.62
#